data_AF-A0A7V1EJE3-F1
#
_entry.id   AF-A0A7V1EJE3-F1
#
_cell.length_a   1.000
_cell.length_b   1.000
_cell.length_c   1.000
_cell.angle_alpha   90.00
_cell.angle_beta   90.00
_cell.angle_gamma   90.00
#
_symmetry.space_group_name_H-M   'P 1'
#
loop_
_entity.id
_entity.type
_entity.pdbx_description
1 polymer ?
#
loop_
_entity_poly.entity_id
_entity_poly.type
_entity_poly.pdbx_seq_one_letter_code
_entity_poly.pdbx_strand_id
1 'polypeptide(L)' 'MAEIINLECVTRLDLPPDRILKAALDEGDLESVVILGYDSQGEEYFASSIADCGAVMWLMERLKLQLLGFDDDADNG' A
#
# COMPACT_ATOMS: atom_id res chain seq x y z
N MET A 1 -26.78 8.50 -9.96
CA MET A 1 -25.44 8.70 -9.38
C MET A 1 -24.87 7.32 -9.18
N ALA A 2 -23.79 6.98 -9.87
CA ALA A 2 -23.21 5.64 -9.81
C ALA A 2 -22.40 5.53 -8.51
N GLU A 3 -22.70 4.52 -7.71
CA GLU A 3 -21.95 4.15 -6.51
C GLU A 3 -20.63 3.52 -6.96
N ILE A 4 -19.51 4.18 -6.66
CA ILE A 4 -18.18 3.66 -6.97
C ILE A 4 -17.79 2.74 -5.82
N ILE A 5 -17.99 1.45 -6.03
CA ILE A 5 -17.58 0.40 -5.11
C ILE A 5 -16.09 0.14 -5.36
N ASN A 6 -15.20 0.50 -4.43
CA ASN A 6 -13.79 0.16 -4.50
C ASN A 6 -13.65 -1.34 -4.18
N LEU A 7 -13.56 -2.18 -5.22
CA LEU A 7 -13.24 -3.59 -5.04
C LEU A 7 -11.81 -3.72 -4.49
N GLU A 8 -11.67 -4.26 -3.29
CA GLU A 8 -10.41 -4.71 -2.65
C GLU A 8 -9.80 -5.95 -3.35
N CYS A 9 -10.05 -6.11 -4.65
CA CYS A 9 -9.43 -7.16 -5.44
C CYS A 9 -8.15 -6.60 -6.06
N VAL A 10 -7.05 -7.35 -6.02
CA VAL A 10 -5.83 -7.07 -6.82
C VAL A 10 -6.26 -6.82 -8.28
N THR A 11 -6.40 -5.56 -8.67
CA THR A 11 -6.94 -5.20 -9.98
C THR A 11 -5.90 -5.53 -11.04
N ARG A 12 -6.30 -6.24 -12.10
CA ARG A 12 -5.43 -6.60 -13.25
C ARG A 12 -4.98 -5.40 -14.11
N LEU A 13 -5.37 -4.19 -13.75
CA LEU A 13 -5.10 -2.96 -14.48
C LEU A 13 -4.53 -1.92 -13.51
N ASP A 14 -3.47 -1.23 -13.91
CA ASP A 14 -2.88 -0.15 -13.13
C ASP A 14 -3.90 0.97 -12.89
N LEU A 15 -4.07 1.32 -11.62
CA LEU A 15 -4.89 2.45 -11.20
C LEU A 15 -4.01 3.71 -11.11
N PRO A 16 -4.55 4.89 -11.44
CA PRO A 16 -3.78 6.12 -11.31
C PRO A 16 -3.40 6.36 -9.84
N PRO A 17 -2.15 6.76 -9.54
CA PRO A 17 -1.64 6.87 -8.17
C PRO A 17 -2.45 7.86 -7.32
N ASP A 18 -2.95 8.94 -7.92
CA ASP A 18 -3.82 9.93 -7.25
C ASP A 18 -5.08 9.29 -6.65
N ARG A 19 -5.67 8.29 -7.33
CA ARG A 19 -6.86 7.60 -6.82
C ARG A 19 -6.53 6.72 -5.62
N ILE A 20 -5.39 6.02 -5.68
CA ILE A 20 -4.93 5.16 -4.57
C ILE A 20 -4.60 6.00 -3.33
N LEU A 21 -3.88 7.11 -3.53
CA LEU A 21 -3.51 8.01 -2.44
C LEU A 21 -4.74 8.68 -1.82
N LYS A 22 -5.73 9.11 -2.62
CA LYS A 22 -6.99 9.65 -2.09
C LYS A 22 -7.77 8.61 -1.29
N ALA A 23 -7.92 7.40 -1.80
CA ALA A 23 -8.59 6.32 -1.06
C ALA A 23 -7.89 6.06 0.28
N ALA A 24 -6.56 6.04 0.32
CA ALA A 24 -5.79 5.89 1.54
C ALA A 24 -6.01 7.04 2.55
N LEU A 25 -6.18 8.28 2.06
CA LEU A 25 -6.42 9.46 2.90
C LEU A 25 -7.87 9.57 3.39
N ASP A 26 -8.85 9.29 2.52
CA ASP A 26 -10.27 9.46 2.80
C ASP A 26 -10.88 8.25 3.52
N GLU A 27 -10.43 7.03 3.21
CA GLU A 27 -11.04 5.77 3.67
C GLU A 27 -10.11 4.94 4.56
N GLY A 28 -8.80 5.18 4.51
CA GLY A 28 -7.80 4.25 5.07
C GLY A 28 -7.53 4.33 6.57
N ASP A 29 -8.03 5.36 7.27
CA ASP A 29 -7.77 5.63 8.71
C ASP A 29 -6.33 5.27 9.16
N LEU A 30 -5.33 5.75 8.39
CA LEU A 30 -3.94 5.33 8.53
C LEU A 30 -3.22 6.14 9.61
N GLU A 31 -2.61 5.47 10.59
CA GLU A 31 -1.72 6.11 11.57
C GLU A 31 -0.34 6.47 10.96
N SER A 32 0.11 5.69 9.98
CA SER A 32 1.40 5.89 9.32
C SER A 32 1.40 5.31 7.91
N VAL A 33 2.21 5.88 7.02
CA VAL A 33 2.28 5.51 5.61
C VAL A 33 3.72 5.49 5.11
N VAL A 34 4.00 4.51 4.25
CA VAL A 34 5.22 4.42 3.44
C VAL A 34 4.78 4.37 1.98
N ILE A 35 5.30 5.29 1.17
CA ILE A 35 5.00 5.44 -0.26
C ILE A 35 6.24 5.03 -1.04
N LEU A 36 6.06 4.04 -1.91
CA LEU A 36 7.04 3.56 -2.87
C LEU A 36 6.42 3.66 -4.26
N GLY A 37 7.14 4.21 -5.22
CA GLY A 37 6.65 4.29 -6.58
C GLY A 37 7.65 4.89 -7.54
N TYR A 38 7.13 5.33 -8.67
CA TYR A 38 7.89 6.04 -9.70
C TYR A 38 7.23 7.39 -9.97
N ASP A 39 8.04 8.40 -10.23
CA ASP A 39 7.54 9.69 -10.68
C ASP A 39 7.18 9.67 -12.17
N SER A 40 6.76 10.81 -12.71
CA SER A 40 6.39 10.92 -14.14
C SER A 40 7.57 10.77 -15.10
N GLN A 41 8.82 10.77 -14.61
CA GLN A 41 10.03 10.52 -15.40
C GLN A 41 10.52 9.07 -15.25
N GLY A 42 9.88 8.26 -14.41
CA GLY A 42 10.28 6.88 -14.11
C GLY A 42 11.38 6.78 -13.06
N GLU A 43 11.68 7.86 -12.33
CA GLU A 43 12.64 7.84 -11.23
C GLU A 43 11.97 7.29 -9.97
N GLU A 44 12.74 6.53 -9.17
CA GLU A 44 12.25 5.93 -7.93
C GLU A 44 11.89 7.03 -6.91
N TYR A 45 10.67 6.93 -6.38
CA TYR A 45 10.16 7.83 -5.37
C TYR A 45 9.96 7.08 -4.05
N PHE A 46 10.49 7.66 -2.96
CA PHE A 46 10.35 7.17 -1.60
C PHE A 46 9.91 8.29 -0.68
N ALA A 47 8.84 8.07 0.08
CA ALA A 47 8.43 8.94 1.18
C ALA A 47 7.84 8.12 2.33
N SER A 48 8.08 8.54 3.57
CA SER A 48 7.60 7.84 4.77
C SER A 48 7.20 8.84 5.85
N SER A 49 6.10 8.58 6.53
CA SER A 49 5.73 9.30 7.77
C SER A 49 6.45 8.75 9.00
N ILE A 50 7.08 7.58 8.90
CA ILE A 50 7.82 6.92 9.96
C ILE A 50 9.28 7.35 9.91
N ALA A 51 9.78 7.89 11.01
CA ALA A 51 11.17 8.35 11.13
C ALA A 51 12.18 7.20 11.35
N ASP A 52 11.73 6.10 11.95
CA ASP A 52 12.59 4.94 12.21
C ASP A 52 12.72 4.05 10.97
N CYS A 53 13.93 4.01 10.41
CA CYS A 53 14.23 3.23 9.22
C CYS A 53 14.00 1.71 9.43
N GLY A 54 14.23 1.21 10.66
CA GLY A 54 14.01 -0.20 10.99
C GLY A 54 12.53 -0.59 10.91
N ALA A 55 11.66 0.24 11.47
CA ALA A 55 10.21 0.06 11.40
C ALA A 55 9.69 0.10 9.95
N VAL A 56 10.24 1.00 9.13
CA VAL A 56 9.92 1.09 7.69
C VAL A 56 10.35 -0.18 6.94
N MET A 57 11.59 -0.65 7.14
CA MET A 57 12.06 -1.89 6.53
C MET A 57 11.23 -3.10 6.95
N TRP A 58 10.89 -3.20 8.24
CA TRP A 58 10.06 -4.29 8.74
C TRP A 58 8.66 -4.29 8.13
N LEU A 59 8.04 -3.11 8.01
CA LEU A 59 6.73 -2.96 7.36
C LEU A 59 6.79 -3.41 5.89
N MET A 60 7.84 -3.03 5.15
CA MET A 60 8.02 -3.45 3.77
C MET A 60 8.14 -4.96 3.62
N GLU A 61 8.95 -5.62 4.46
CA GLU A 61 9.14 -7.07 4.39
C GLU A 61 7.83 -7.82 4.66
N ARG A 62 7.02 -7.37 5.62
CA ARG A 62 5.71 -7.96 5.91
C ARG A 62 4.73 -7.80 4.74
N LEU A 63 4.60 -6.60 4.19
CA LEU A 63 3.68 -6.35 3.07
C LEU A 63 4.12 -7.08 1.79
N LYS A 64 5.44 -7.24 1.59
CA LYS A 64 5.98 -8.06 0.50
C LYS A 64 5.60 -9.52 0.65
N LEU A 65 5.65 -10.10 1.86
CA LEU A 65 5.20 -11.47 2.10
C LEU A 65 3.71 -11.62 1.77
N GLN A 66 2.88 -10.68 2.20
CA GLN A 66 1.44 -10.65 1.88
C GLN A 66 1.20 -10.57 0.36
N LEU A 67 1.97 -9.74 -0.36
CA LEU A 67 1.89 -9.65 -1.82
C LEU A 67 2.28 -10.96 -2.53
N LEU A 68 3.26 -11.69 -1.98
CA LEU A 68 3.67 -13.00 -2.48
C LEU A 68 2.69 -14.12 -2.12
N GLY A 69 1.62 -13.81 -1.37
CA GLY A 69 0.62 -14.79 -0.92
C GLY A 69 1.08 -15.65 0.26
N PHE A 70 2.15 -15.24 0.95
CA PHE A 70 2.48 -15.77 2.28
C PHE A 70 1.70 -14.95 3.30
N ASP A 71 0.40 -15.24 3.41
CA ASP A 71 -0.33 -14.88 4.62
C ASP A 71 0.31 -15.69 5.75
N ASP A 72 0.75 -15.01 6.80
CA ASP A 72 1.00 -15.64 8.10
C ASP A 72 -0.39 -16.03 8.64
N ASP A 73 -1.00 -17.05 8.01
CA ASP A 73 -1.98 -17.89 8.66
C ASP A 73 -1.22 -18.59 9.80
N ALA A 74 -1.00 -17.86 10.88
CA ALA A 74 -1.06 -18.39 12.22
C ALA A 74 -2.50 -18.89 12.45
N ASP A 75 -2.87 -19.91 11.67
CA ASP A 75 -3.92 -20.86 11.99
C ASP A 75 -3.49 -21.49 13.32
N ASN A 76 -4.16 -21.00 14.35
CA ASN A 76 -4.06 -21.41 15.72
C ASN A 76 -4.60 -22.84 15.80
N GLY A 77 -3.73 -23.83 15.57
CA GLY A 77 -3.99 -25.27 15.74
C GLY A 77 -3.31 -25.83 16.98
#